data_AF-A0A8H5P5P7-F1
#
_entry.id   AF-A0A8H5P5P7-F1
#
_cell.length_a   1.000
_cell.length_b   1.000
_cell.length_c   1.000
_cell.angle_alpha   90.00
_cell.angle_beta   90.00
_cell.angle_gamma   90.00
#
_symmetry.space_group_name_H-M   'P 1'
#
loop_
_entity.id
_entity.type
_entity.pdbx_description
1 polymer ?
#
loop_
_entity_poly.entity_id
_entity_poly.type
_entity_poly.pdbx_seq_one_letter_code
_entity_poly.pdbx_strand_id
1 'polypeptide(L)'
;MNTLKIKVKSIKVNPKLPIISAVAFTHPESCGGRAQVRVHYVDRDSLFLREIIRVGDKDEDWNDGMDFNDRGYTICEVSGLAANVFQSTGDKSFQIKIYYQRDGADEFADVSYNIVDVTD
;
A
#
# COMPACT_ATOMS: atom_id res chain seq x y z
N MET A 1 17.12 -10.67 -14.81
CA MET A 1 15.85 -10.43 -14.11
C MET A 1 15.74 -8.94 -13.81
N ASN A 2 14.78 -8.24 -14.43
CA ASN A 2 14.54 -6.83 -14.14
C ASN A 2 13.87 -6.70 -12.76
N THR A 3 14.64 -6.27 -11.76
CA THR A 3 14.09 -5.98 -10.44
C THR A 3 13.33 -4.66 -10.52
N LEU A 4 12.04 -4.66 -10.19
CA LEU A 4 11.27 -3.42 -10.04
C LEU A 4 11.99 -2.56 -8.99
N LYS A 5 12.25 -1.30 -9.33
CA LYS A 5 12.86 -0.33 -8.42
C LYS A 5 11.89 0.80 -8.20
N ILE A 6 11.66 1.15 -6.94
CA ILE A 6 11.03 2.42 -6.56
C ILE A 6 12.04 3.19 -5.71
N LYS A 7 12.25 4.48 -6.05
CA LYS A 7 13.28 5.35 -5.45
C LYS A 7 14.67 4.69 -5.42
N VAL A 8 15.04 3.98 -6.49
CA VAL A 8 16.33 3.25 -6.62
C VAL A 8 16.48 2.06 -5.66
N LYS A 9 15.58 1.88 -4.68
CA LYS A 9 15.50 0.69 -3.83
C LYS A 9 14.90 -0.47 -4.63
N SER A 10 15.59 -1.61 -4.60
CA SER A 10 15.14 -2.84 -5.25
C SER A 10 13.96 -3.43 -4.48
N ILE A 11 12.84 -3.69 -5.15
CA ILE A 11 11.68 -4.35 -4.54
C ILE A 11 11.72 -5.84 -4.85
N LYS A 12 11.35 -6.69 -3.89
CA LYS A 12 11.05 -8.09 -4.18
C LYS A 12 9.69 -8.16 -4.83
N VAL A 13 9.70 -8.13 -6.15
CA VAL A 13 8.65 -8.80 -6.91
C VAL A 13 8.93 -10.30 -6.72
N ASN A 14 8.23 -10.94 -5.78
CA ASN A 14 8.41 -12.38 -5.55
C ASN A 14 8.21 -13.11 -6.90
N PRO A 15 9.21 -13.82 -7.44
CA PRO A 15 9.13 -14.39 -8.78
C PRO A 15 8.15 -15.57 -8.87
N LYS A 16 7.72 -16.13 -7.72
CA LYS A 16 6.66 -17.14 -7.65
C LYS A 16 5.26 -16.50 -7.69
N LEU A 17 5.11 -15.29 -7.15
CA LEU A 17 3.90 -14.45 -7.17
C LEU A 17 4.33 -12.98 -7.00
N PRO A 18 4.23 -12.09 -8.00
CA PRO A 18 4.57 -10.69 -7.83
C PRO A 18 3.58 -10.01 -6.87
N ILE A 19 3.86 -10.01 -5.56
CA ILE A 19 2.93 -9.50 -4.55
C ILE A 19 2.94 -7.97 -4.56
N ILE A 20 2.01 -7.39 -5.32
CA ILE A 20 1.76 -5.95 -5.39
C ILE A 20 0.26 -5.74 -5.41
N SER A 21 -0.20 -4.75 -4.65
CA SER A 21 -1.57 -4.25 -4.71
C SER A 21 -1.55 -2.74 -4.84
N ALA A 22 -2.53 -2.14 -5.50
CA ALA A 22 -2.59 -0.70 -5.67
C ALA A 22 -4.02 -0.18 -5.54
N VAL A 23 -4.14 1.04 -5.02
CA VAL A 23 -5.37 1.82 -5.04
C VAL A 23 -5.08 3.22 -5.55
N ALA A 24 -6.07 3.79 -6.23
CA ALA A 24 -6.02 5.18 -6.67
C ALA A 24 -7.36 5.84 -6.35
N PHE A 25 -7.29 7.09 -5.90
CA PHE A 25 -8.47 7.87 -5.52
C PHE A 25 -8.18 9.35 -5.63
N THR A 26 -9.22 10.17 -5.68
CA THR A 26 -9.13 11.63 -5.72
C THR A 26 -10.39 12.20 -5.11
N HIS A 27 -10.23 13.26 -4.31
CA HIS A 27 -11.35 13.99 -3.76
C HIS A 27 -11.05 15.49 -3.79
N PRO A 28 -11.97 16.35 -4.27
CA PRO A 28 -11.72 17.78 -4.38
C PRO A 28 -11.32 18.44 -3.04
N GLU A 29 -11.85 17.93 -1.93
CA GLU A 29 -11.65 18.51 -0.60
C GLU A 29 -10.64 17.74 0.29
N SER A 30 -9.94 16.74 -0.25
CA SER A 30 -8.98 15.92 0.51
C SER A 30 -7.64 15.89 -0.22
N CYS A 31 -6.54 15.87 0.55
CA CYS A 31 -5.18 15.90 0.00
C CYS A 31 -4.96 17.03 -1.03
N GLY A 32 -5.55 18.21 -0.80
CA GLY A 32 -5.46 19.38 -1.68
C GLY A 32 -6.09 19.19 -3.06
N GLY A 33 -7.05 18.27 -3.23
CA GLY A 33 -7.67 17.98 -4.52
C GLY A 33 -6.79 17.15 -5.45
N ARG A 34 -5.63 16.67 -4.98
CA ARG A 34 -4.62 16.00 -5.80
C ARG A 34 -4.84 14.50 -5.82
N ALA A 35 -4.67 13.91 -7.01
CA ALA A 35 -4.79 12.46 -7.18
C ALA A 35 -3.81 11.71 -6.29
N GLN A 36 -4.29 10.66 -5.65
CA GLN A 36 -3.52 9.79 -4.77
C GLN A 36 -3.36 8.44 -5.46
N VAL A 37 -2.12 7.97 -5.58
CA VAL A 37 -1.82 6.59 -5.94
C VAL A 37 -1.03 5.97 -4.79
N ARG A 38 -1.50 4.82 -4.30
CA ARG A 38 -0.87 4.06 -3.23
C ARG A 38 -0.54 2.67 -3.77
N VAL A 39 0.72 2.27 -3.67
CA VAL A 39 1.16 0.92 -4.06
C VAL A 39 1.72 0.23 -2.83
N HIS A 40 1.16 -0.93 -2.56
CA HIS A 40 1.50 -1.79 -1.44
C HIS A 40 2.28 -3.00 -1.96
N TYR A 41 3.34 -3.35 -1.26
CA TYR A 41 4.20 -4.47 -1.63
C TYR A 41 4.78 -5.11 -0.37
N VAL A 42 5.36 -6.30 -0.55
CA VAL A 42 6.05 -7.01 0.54
C VAL A 42 7.55 -6.81 0.38
N ASP A 43 8.22 -6.36 1.44
CA ASP A 43 9.67 -6.19 1.46
C ASP A 43 10.40 -7.52 1.23
N ARG A 44 11.58 -7.45 0.62
CA ARG A 44 12.35 -8.64 0.24
C ARG A 44 12.74 -9.49 1.43
N ASP A 45 13.29 -8.83 2.43
CA ASP A 45 14.15 -9.44 3.42
C ASP A 45 13.38 -9.54 4.74
N SER A 46 12.56 -8.54 5.06
CA SER A 46 11.76 -8.56 6.29
C SER A 46 10.38 -9.19 6.13
N LEU A 47 9.92 -9.42 4.88
CA LEU A 47 8.53 -9.80 4.56
C LEU A 47 7.49 -8.83 5.14
N PHE A 48 7.89 -7.59 5.39
CA PHE A 48 6.96 -6.60 5.92
C PHE A 48 6.16 -5.95 4.81
N LEU A 49 4.90 -5.63 5.12
CA LEU A 49 4.12 -4.74 4.28
C LEU A 49 4.80 -3.37 4.17
N ARG A 50 4.83 -2.86 2.95
CA ARG A 50 5.38 -1.56 2.60
C ARG A 50 4.45 -0.81 1.67
N GLU A 51 4.55 0.50 1.70
CA GLU A 51 3.79 1.43 0.89
C GLU A 51 4.72 2.45 0.24
N ILE A 52 4.42 2.74 -1.02
CA ILE A 52 4.88 3.94 -1.71
C ILE A 52 3.67 4.73 -2.20
N ILE A 53 3.85 6.03 -2.26
CA ILE A 53 2.79 6.99 -2.57
C ILE A 53 3.25 7.91 -3.69
N ARG A 54 2.34 8.24 -4.60
CA ARG A 54 2.46 9.37 -5.51
C ARG A 54 1.27 10.27 -5.33
N VAL A 55 1.53 11.57 -5.19
CA VAL A 55 0.51 12.59 -4.93
C VAL A 55 0.59 13.65 -6.02
N GLY A 56 -0.49 13.83 -6.77
CA GLY A 56 -0.55 14.76 -7.91
C GLY A 56 -0.54 14.04 -9.26
N ASP A 57 0.08 14.66 -10.26
CA ASP A 57 0.01 14.19 -11.63
C ASP A 57 0.98 13.02 -11.92
N LYS A 58 1.11 12.66 -13.19
CA LYS A 58 1.91 11.50 -13.62
C LYS A 58 3.43 11.70 -13.47
N ASP A 59 3.89 12.94 -13.39
CA ASP A 59 5.31 13.32 -13.39
C ASP A 59 5.83 13.58 -11.98
N GLU A 60 4.95 13.54 -10.96
CA GLU A 60 5.30 13.64 -9.54
C GLU A 60 6.12 12.46 -9.03
N ASP A 61 6.99 12.75 -8.06
CA ASP A 61 7.86 11.77 -7.43
C ASP A 61 7.10 10.75 -6.58
N TRP A 62 7.64 9.53 -6.54
CA TRP A 62 7.22 8.51 -5.58
C TRP A 62 7.91 8.71 -4.24
N ASN A 63 7.15 8.56 -3.17
CA ASN A 63 7.59 8.71 -1.79
C ASN A 63 7.25 7.47 -0.95
N ASP A 64 8.00 7.28 0.13
CA ASP A 64 7.70 6.21 1.09
C ASP A 64 6.46 6.65 1.88
N GLY A 65 5.43 5.79 1.98
CA GLY A 65 4.26 6.04 2.84
C GLY A 65 4.61 5.82 4.31
N MET A 66 4.11 6.64 5.24
CA MET A 66 4.48 6.52 6.65
C MET A 66 3.76 5.36 7.35
N ASP A 67 2.45 5.22 7.12
CA ASP A 67 1.60 4.37 7.96
C ASP A 67 1.95 2.88 7.92
N PHE A 68 2.31 2.36 6.74
CA PHE A 68 2.68 0.95 6.59
C PHE A 68 4.18 0.72 6.73
N ASN A 69 5.04 1.70 6.43
CA ASN A 69 6.48 1.50 6.47
C ASN A 69 7.05 1.53 7.89
N ASP A 70 6.40 2.26 8.81
CA ASP A 70 6.81 2.33 10.21
C ASP A 70 6.30 1.15 11.04
N ARG A 71 5.49 0.26 10.43
CA ARG A 71 4.89 -0.90 11.09
C ARG A 71 5.56 -2.20 10.63
N GLY A 72 5.63 -3.16 11.56
CA GLY A 72 6.20 -4.50 11.35
C GLY A 72 5.15 -5.53 10.94
N TYR A 73 4.32 -5.23 9.95
CA TYR A 73 3.29 -6.17 9.47
C TYR A 73 3.94 -7.29 8.66
N THR A 74 4.30 -8.38 9.33
CA THR A 74 4.82 -9.59 8.69
C THR A 74 3.75 -10.24 7.82
N ILE A 75 4.15 -10.60 6.60
CA ILE A 75 3.30 -11.26 5.60
C ILE A 75 3.84 -12.66 5.31
N CYS A 76 2.94 -13.64 5.23
CA CYS A 76 3.29 -15.00 4.83
C CYS A 76 3.86 -15.03 3.40
N GLU A 77 4.93 -15.79 3.17
CA GLU A 77 5.65 -15.82 1.88
C GLU A 77 4.78 -16.26 0.68
N VAL A 78 3.74 -17.04 0.96
CA VAL A 78 2.79 -17.55 -0.05
C VAL A 78 1.53 -16.70 -0.16
N SER A 79 1.41 -15.62 0.63
CA SER A 79 0.22 -14.78 0.62
C SER A 79 0.12 -13.92 -0.63
N GLY A 80 -1.10 -13.60 -1.04
CA GLY A 80 -1.40 -12.49 -1.95
C GLY A 80 -1.67 -11.19 -1.18
N LEU A 81 -1.68 -10.07 -1.90
CA LEU A 81 -2.20 -8.81 -1.38
C LEU A 81 -3.43 -8.39 -2.20
N ALA A 82 -4.50 -8.01 -1.52
CA ALA A 82 -5.60 -7.26 -2.11
C ALA A 82 -5.78 -5.96 -1.35
N ALA A 83 -6.02 -4.85 -2.04
CA ALA A 83 -6.34 -3.58 -1.39
C ALA A 83 -7.60 -2.99 -1.99
N ASN A 84 -8.36 -2.31 -1.14
CA ASN A 84 -9.50 -1.49 -1.53
C ASN A 84 -9.40 -0.13 -0.86
N VAL A 85 -10.02 0.85 -1.49
CA VAL A 85 -10.20 2.18 -0.92
C VAL A 85 -11.69 2.47 -0.85
N PHE A 86 -12.12 3.05 0.26
CA PHE A 86 -13.51 3.43 0.50
C PHE A 86 -13.57 4.82 1.15
N GLN A 87 -14.55 5.61 0.74
CA GLN A 87 -14.90 6.88 1.36
C GLN A 87 -16.32 6.76 1.91
N SER A 88 -16.49 7.01 3.21
CA SER A 88 -17.82 7.06 3.82
C SER A 88 -18.58 8.29 3.33
N THR A 89 -19.89 8.15 3.10
CA THR A 89 -20.74 9.29 2.74
C THR A 89 -20.69 10.36 3.83
N GLY A 90 -20.33 11.60 3.45
CA GLY A 90 -20.23 12.73 4.39
C GLY A 90 -18.87 12.84 5.10
N ASP A 91 -17.94 11.93 4.84
CA ASP A 91 -16.56 12.00 5.35
C ASP A 91 -15.62 12.46 4.24
N LYS A 92 -14.59 13.23 4.60
CA LYS A 92 -13.51 13.64 3.70
C LYS A 92 -12.30 12.71 3.79
N SER A 93 -12.26 11.81 4.77
CA SER A 93 -11.20 10.82 4.92
C SER A 93 -11.42 9.61 4.00
N PHE A 94 -10.32 8.95 3.64
CA PHE A 94 -10.32 7.70 2.89
C PHE A 94 -9.83 6.56 3.77
N GLN A 95 -10.51 5.43 3.72
CA GLN A 95 -10.07 4.20 4.36
C GLN A 95 -9.47 3.27 3.31
N ILE A 96 -8.21 2.88 3.51
CA ILE A 96 -7.54 1.86 2.73
C ILE A 96 -7.51 0.60 3.57
N LYS A 97 -8.01 -0.52 3.04
CA LYS A 97 -7.86 -1.82 3.68
C LYS A 97 -7.01 -2.73 2.80
N ILE A 98 -6.16 -3.51 3.43
CA ILE A 98 -5.22 -4.43 2.80
C ILE A 98 -5.43 -5.79 3.42
N TYR A 99 -5.79 -6.74 2.58
CA TYR A 99 -6.04 -8.13 2.95
C TYR A 99 -4.84 -8.97 2.60
N TYR A 100 -4.40 -9.79 3.56
CA TYR A 100 -3.20 -10.63 3.45
C TYR A 100 -3.28 -11.78 4.44
N GLN A 101 -2.37 -12.73 4.36
CA GLN A 101 -2.21 -13.80 5.35
C GLN A 101 -0.95 -13.49 6.16
N ARG A 102 -1.09 -13.42 7.49
CA ARG A 102 -0.01 -12.95 8.38
C ARG A 102 1.11 -13.98 8.52
N ASP A 103 0.77 -15.23 8.74
CA ASP A 103 1.73 -16.33 8.82
C ASP A 103 1.15 -17.62 8.21
N GLY A 104 1.99 -18.64 8.05
CA GLY A 104 1.58 -19.92 7.45
C GLY A 104 0.80 -20.84 8.39
N ALA A 105 0.62 -20.46 9.66
CA ALA A 105 -0.18 -21.21 10.64
C ALA A 105 -1.62 -20.68 10.70
N ASP A 106 -1.85 -19.43 10.29
CA ASP A 106 -3.17 -18.82 10.18
C ASP A 106 -3.80 -19.20 8.82
N GLU A 107 -4.81 -20.07 8.82
CA GLU A 107 -5.52 -20.48 7.60
C GLU A 107 -6.36 -19.35 6.99
N PHE A 108 -6.63 -18.29 7.74
CA PHE A 108 -7.51 -17.20 7.33
C PHE A 108 -6.74 -15.93 6.97
N ALA A 109 -7.28 -15.17 6.02
CA ALA A 109 -6.74 -13.86 5.68
C ALA A 109 -7.03 -12.84 6.81
N ASP A 110 -5.99 -12.12 7.20
CA ASP A 110 -5.98 -10.95 8.08
C ASP A 110 -6.20 -9.66 7.27
N VAL A 111 -6.48 -8.56 7.97
CA VAL A 111 -6.69 -7.23 7.39
C VAL A 111 -5.94 -6.16 8.17
N SER A 112 -5.09 -5.40 7.48
CA SER A 112 -4.58 -4.12 7.98
C SER A 112 -5.37 -2.99 7.33
N TYR A 113 -5.57 -1.90 8.07
CA TYR A 113 -6.21 -0.70 7.53
C TYR A 113 -5.41 0.55 7.85
N ASN A 114 -5.55 1.54 6.96
CA ASN A 114 -5.04 2.88 7.13
C ASN A 114 -6.15 3.90 6.84
N ILE A 115 -6.15 5.02 7.57
CA ILE A 115 -7.05 6.15 7.35
C ILE A 115 -6.18 7.27 6.79
N VAL A 116 -6.43 7.62 5.53
CA VAL A 116 -5.83 8.79 4.90
C VAL A 116 -6.74 9.96 5.20
N ASP A 117 -6.36 10.72 6.23
CA ASP A 117 -7.10 11.90 6.67
C ASP A 117 -6.66 13.16 5.93
N VAL A 118 -7.51 14.17 5.99
CA VAL A 118 -7.20 15.54 5.59
C VAL A 118 -6.27 16.11 6.64
N THR A 119 -4.99 16.29 6.30
CA THR A 119 -4.14 17.19 7.09
C THR A 119 -4.62 18.61 6.81
N ASP A 120 -5.18 19.26 7.82
CA ASP A 120 -5.42 20.72 7.83
C ASP A 120 -4.09 21.49 7.67
#